data_AF-A0A946TMU4-F1
#
_entry.id   AF-A0A946TMU4-F1
#
_cell.length_a   1.000
_cell.length_b   1.000
_cell.length_c   1.000
_cell.angle_alpha   90.00
_cell.angle_beta   90.00
_cell.angle_gamma   90.00
#
_symmetry.space_group_name_H-M   'P 1'
#
loop_
_entity.id
_entity.type
_entity.pdbx_description
1 polymer ?
#
loop_
_entity_poly.entity_id
_entity_poly.type
_entity_poly.pdbx_seq_one_letter_code
_entity_poly.pdbx_strand_id
1 'polypeptide(L)' 'PLPSVIDTPLGRLDSNHRNYLTENYFPYASHQVLLLSTDKEIDKEYYKDLEPFITHRYLISYDEIQNTSYVKPGYFF' A
#
# COMPACT_ATOMS: atom_id res chain seq x y z
N PRO A 1 -10.88 19.02 -0.62
CA PRO A 1 -10.04 18.11 -1.44
C PRO A 1 -10.67 16.71 -1.47
N LEU A 2 -10.64 16.03 -2.63
CA LEU A 2 -11.19 14.68 -2.78
C LEU A 2 -10.13 13.63 -2.41
N PRO A 3 -10.52 12.49 -1.82
CA PRO A 3 -9.59 11.39 -1.58
C PRO A 3 -9.08 10.81 -2.90
N SER A 4 -7.82 10.36 -2.91
CA SER A 4 -7.21 9.65 -4.03
C SER A 4 -7.09 8.17 -3.69
N VAL A 5 -7.46 7.30 -4.64
CA VAL A 5 -7.28 5.85 -4.54
C VAL A 5 -6.24 5.44 -5.57
N ILE A 6 -5.21 4.73 -5.14
CA ILE A 6 -4.11 4.26 -5.98
C ILE A 6 -4.06 2.74 -5.86
N ASP A 7 -4.20 2.06 -6.99
CA ASP A 7 -4.16 0.60 -7.08
C ASP A 7 -2.89 0.13 -7.79
N THR A 8 -2.32 -0.99 -7.32
CA THR A 8 -1.08 -1.58 -7.84
C THR A 8 0.07 -0.56 -8.01
N PRO A 9 0.47 0.15 -6.94
CA PRO A 9 1.21 1.41 -7.02
C PRO A 9 2.60 1.32 -7.65
N LEU A 10 3.23 0.14 -7.62
CA LEU A 10 4.66 0.00 -7.93
C LEU A 10 4.95 -0.84 -9.17
N GLY A 11 3.94 -1.49 -9.77
CA GLY A 11 3.98 -2.11 -11.10
C GLY A 11 5.30 -2.79 -11.52
N ARG A 12 5.63 -2.75 -12.82
CA ARG A 12 6.92 -3.22 -13.38
C ARG A 12 7.99 -2.11 -13.38
N LEU A 13 8.00 -1.26 -12.36
CA LEU A 13 8.98 -0.18 -12.23
C LEU A 13 10.27 -0.68 -11.58
N ASP A 14 11.40 -0.09 -11.97
CA ASP A 14 12.70 -0.32 -11.32
C ASP A 14 12.77 0.34 -9.93
N SER A 15 13.79 0.00 -9.15
CA SER A 15 13.94 0.46 -7.76
C SER A 15 13.98 1.99 -7.63
N ASN A 16 14.62 2.70 -8.57
CA ASN A 16 14.72 4.16 -8.49
C ASN A 16 13.35 4.84 -8.62
N HIS A 17 12.54 4.36 -9.57
CA HIS A 17 11.18 4.87 -9.75
C HIS A 17 10.30 4.54 -8.54
N ARG A 18 10.48 3.36 -7.94
CA ARG A 18 9.74 2.96 -6.73
C ARG A 18 10.07 3.86 -5.54
N ASN A 19 11.35 4.13 -5.27
CA ASN A 19 11.78 5.03 -4.19
C ASN A 19 11.19 6.44 -4.39
N TYR A 20 11.21 6.94 -5.63
CA TYR A 20 10.63 8.25 -5.92
C TYR A 20 9.14 8.30 -5.59
N LEU A 21 8.38 7.26 -5.95
CA LEU A 21 6.94 7.20 -5.67
C LEU A 21 6.65 7.12 -4.17
N THR A 22 7.39 6.30 -3.42
CA THR A 22 7.19 6.12 -1.97
C THR A 22 7.55 7.36 -1.17
N GLU A 23 8.60 8.07 -1.56
CA GLU A 23 9.06 9.26 -0.83
C GLU A 23 8.36 10.55 -1.27
N ASN A 24 8.04 10.70 -2.56
CA ASN A 24 7.66 12.00 -3.14
C ASN A 24 6.24 12.06 -3.70
N TYR A 25 5.60 10.93 -3.99
CA TYR A 25 4.27 10.91 -4.59
C TYR A 25 3.19 10.47 -3.61
N PHE A 26 3.25 9.24 -3.07
CA PHE A 26 2.15 8.70 -2.25
C PHE A 26 1.82 9.53 -1.02
N PRO A 27 2.80 10.07 -0.26
CA PRO A 27 2.49 10.90 0.90
C PRO A 27 1.80 12.23 0.57
N TYR A 28 1.91 12.70 -0.68
CA TYR A 28 1.51 14.04 -1.10
C TYR A 28 0.49 14.07 -2.24
N ALA A 29 0.04 12.90 -2.72
CA ALA A 29 -0.88 12.80 -3.86
C ALA A 29 -2.26 13.44 -3.58
N SER A 30 -2.70 13.46 -2.32
CA SER A 30 -3.89 14.18 -1.86
C SER A 30 -3.86 14.35 -0.33
N HIS A 31 -4.85 15.06 0.22
CA HIS A 31 -5.08 15.14 1.66
C HIS A 31 -5.38 13.77 2.29
N GLN A 32 -6.06 12.88 1.55
CA GLN A 32 -6.33 11.51 1.95
C GLN A 32 -6.01 10.57 0.79
N VAL A 33 -5.19 9.56 1.07
CA VAL A 33 -4.76 8.56 0.10
C VAL A 33 -5.14 7.16 0.60
N LEU A 34 -5.81 6.39 -0.27
CA LEU A 34 -6.02 4.96 -0.08
C LEU A 34 -5.09 4.22 -1.04
N LEU A 35 -4.14 3.48 -0.48
CA LEU A 35 -3.16 2.72 -1.23
C LEU A 35 -3.54 1.24 -1.20
N LEU A 36 -3.81 0.66 -2.37
CA LEU A 36 -4.11 -0.76 -2.54
C LEU A 36 -2.89 -1.43 -3.17
N SER A 37 -2.31 -2.40 -2.48
CA SER A 37 -1.05 -3.02 -2.90
C SER A 37 -0.94 -4.48 -2.47
N THR A 38 -0.03 -5.17 -3.12
CA THR A 38 0.39 -6.54 -2.78
C THR A 38 1.72 -6.55 -2.03
N ASP A 39 2.04 -7.68 -1.40
CA ASP A 39 3.31 -7.95 -0.71
C ASP A 39 4.53 -7.92 -1.65
N LYS A 40 4.31 -8.08 -2.96
CA LYS A 40 5.34 -7.99 -4.01
C LYS A 40 5.64 -6.55 -4.44
N GLU A 41 4.70 -5.64 -4.21
CA GLU A 41 4.85 -4.25 -4.59
C GLU A 41 5.49 -3.47 -3.45
N ILE A 42 4.92 -3.55 -2.25
CA ILE A 42 5.43 -2.88 -1.07
C ILE A 42 6.07 -3.92 -0.15
N ASP A 43 7.38 -4.05 -0.30
CA ASP A 43 8.18 -4.85 0.62
C ASP A 43 8.45 -4.09 1.94
N LYS A 44 9.26 -4.69 2.80
CA LYS A 44 9.58 -4.14 4.13
C LYS A 44 10.36 -2.83 4.07
N GLU A 45 11.13 -2.57 3.03
CA GLU A 45 11.90 -1.33 2.89
C GLU A 45 10.96 -0.20 2.50
N TYR A 46 10.22 -0.36 1.42
CA TYR A 46 9.22 0.61 0.97
C TYR A 46 8.13 0.88 2.01
N TYR A 47 7.75 -0.15 2.76
CA TYR A 47 6.81 0.01 3.85
C TYR A 47 7.35 0.93 4.95
N LYS A 48 8.63 0.80 5.33
CA LYS A 48 9.24 1.65 6.36
C LYS A 48 9.26 3.12 5.93
N ASP A 49 9.50 3.38 4.65
CA ASP A 49 9.48 4.74 4.12
C ASP A 49 8.07 5.36 4.16
N LEU A 50 7.05 4.53 3.96
CA LEU A 50 5.65 4.95 4.02
C LEU A 50 5.09 5.01 5.45
N GLU A 51 5.62 4.23 6.39
CA GLU A 51 5.11 4.10 7.77
C GLU A 51 4.84 5.44 8.46
N PRO A 52 5.70 6.48 8.37
CA PRO A 52 5.44 7.79 8.98
C PRO A 52 4.17 8.49 8.49
N PHE A 53 3.67 8.13 7.29
CA PHE A 53 2.52 8.73 6.64
C PHE A 53 1.26 7.87 6.74
N ILE A 54 1.36 6.65 7.28
CA ILE A 54 0.27 5.69 7.37
C ILE A 54 -0.46 5.82 8.71
N THR A 55 -1.75 6.17 8.65
CA THR A 55 -2.61 6.21 9.85
C THR A 55 -3.33 4.89 10.11
N HIS A 56 -3.75 4.17 9.07
CA HIS A 56 -4.52 2.92 9.17
C HIS A 56 -4.00 1.89 8.18
N ARG A 57 -4.08 0.62 8.58
CA ARG A 57 -3.60 -0.52 7.80
C ARG A 57 -4.61 -1.65 7.86
N TYR A 58 -4.94 -2.19 6.70
CA TYR A 58 -5.86 -3.32 6.56
C TYR A 58 -5.26 -4.36 5.62
N LEU A 59 -5.39 -5.62 5.99
CA LEU A 59 -5.01 -6.76 5.18
C LEU A 59 -6.27 -7.56 4.82
N ILE A 60 -6.49 -7.72 3.52
CA ILE A 60 -7.50 -8.64 3.01
C ILE A 60 -6.85 -10.02 2.94
N SER A 61 -7.39 -10.99 3.66
CA SER A 61 -6.94 -12.39 3.63
C SER A 61 -8.05 -13.27 3.08
N TYR A 62 -7.67 -14.11 2.12
CA TYR A 62 -8.56 -15.10 1.53
C TYR A 62 -8.53 -16.39 2.36
N ASP A 63 -9.71 -16.92 2.69
CA ASP A 63 -9.92 -18.20 3.36
C ASP A 63 -10.32 -19.25 2.31
N GLU A 64 -9.39 -20.13 1.97
CA GLU A 64 -9.58 -21.24 1.03
C GLU A 64 -10.66 -22.24 1.47
N ILE A 65 -10.86 -22.41 2.79
CA ILE A 65 -11.82 -23.38 3.34
C ILE A 65 -13.24 -22.82 3.21
N GLN A 66 -13.41 -21.55 3.56
CA GLN A 66 -14.71 -20.88 3.51
C GLN A 66 -15.02 -20.24 2.14
N ASN A 67 -14.05 -20.27 1.20
CA ASN A 67 -14.14 -19.66 -0.13
C ASN A 67 -14.58 -18.17 -0.05
N THR A 68 -14.00 -17.43 0.89
CA THR A 68 -14.38 -16.04 1.19
C THR A 68 -13.17 -15.22 1.62
N SER A 69 -13.28 -13.90 1.58
CA SER A 69 -12.25 -12.97 2.04
C SER A 69 -12.70 -12.24 3.29
N TYR A 70 -11.77 -12.02 4.22
CA TYR A 70 -12.00 -11.20 5.40
C TYR A 70 -10.94 -10.12 5.54
N VAL A 71 -11.32 -9.02 6.19
CA VAL A 71 -10.44 -7.89 6.47
C VAL A 71 -9.95 -7.99 7.90
N LYS A 72 -8.64 -7.83 8.12
CA LYS A 72 -8.05 -7.69 9.45
C LYS A 72 -7.17 -6.45 9.54
N PRO A 73 -7.03 -5.83 10.73
CA PRO A 73 -6.06 -4.76 10.94
C PRO A 73 -4.63 -5.24 10.70
N GLY A 74 -3.79 -4.35 10.17
CA GLY A 74 -2.37 -4.61 9.91
C GLY A 74 -2.02 -4.68 8.43
N TYR A 75 -0.78 -5.06 8.16
CA TYR A 75 -0.24 -5.28 6.81
C TYR A 75 0.46 -6.66 6.78
N PHE A 76 1.12 -7.03 5.69
CA PHE A 76 1.70 -8.37 5.52
C PHE A 76 2.76 -8.79 6.56
N PHE A 77 3.28 -7.86 7.37
CA PHE A 77 4.36 -8.06 8.35
C PHE A 77 4.14 -7.23 9.62
#